data_AF-A0ABD6PXJ5-F1
#
_entry.id   AF-A0ABD6PXJ5-F1
#
_cell.length_a   1.000
_cell.length_b   1.000
_cell.length_c   1.000
_cell.angle_alpha   90.00
_cell.angle_beta   90.00
_cell.angle_gamma   90.00
#
_symmetry.space_group_name_H-M   'P 1'
#
loop_
_entity.id
_entity.type
_entity.pdbx_description
1 polymer ?
#
loop_
_entity_poly.entity_id
_entity_poly.type
_entity_poly.pdbx_seq_one_letter_code
_entity_poly.pdbx_strand_id
1 'polypeptide(L)'
;MLKNWALSVCLAQVAHGARDRDDANAAASAYLEFGHQPIEAYDALRTLAQRYVNRKYSGSIPASFNTMKCIDLFHSQELDTLADRLAKAR
;
A
#
# COMPACT_ATOMS: atom_id res chain seq x y z
N MET A 1 -6.96 9.87 -0.73
CA MET A 1 -7.06 8.80 0.30
C MET A 1 -6.61 7.44 -0.19
N LEU A 2 -7.05 6.96 -1.36
CA LEU A 2 -6.70 5.63 -1.89
C LEU A 2 -5.19 5.31 -1.92
N LYS A 3 -4.35 6.26 -2.37
CA LYS A 3 -2.89 6.07 -2.37
C LYS A 3 -2.30 5.91 -0.98
N ASN A 4 -2.77 6.70 -0.01
CA ASN A 4 -2.31 6.61 1.38
C ASN A 4 -2.76 5.29 2.01
N TRP A 5 -3.99 4.86 1.74
CA TRP A 5 -4.47 3.54 2.14
C TRP A 5 -3.56 2.42 1.60
N ALA A 6 -3.20 2.47 0.31
CA ALA A 6 -2.33 1.48 -0.31
C ALA A 6 -0.92 1.47 0.31
N LEU A 7 -0.36 2.66 0.61
CA LEU A 7 0.91 2.78 1.32
C LEU A 7 0.84 2.15 2.72
N SER A 8 -0.19 2.50 3.50
CA SER A 8 -0.39 1.97 4.86
C SER A 8 -0.50 0.44 4.85
N VAL A 9 -1.30 -0.14 3.94
CA VAL A 9 -1.41 -1.60 3.81
C VAL A 9 -0.10 -2.24 3.36
N CYS A 10 0.64 -1.61 2.45
CA CYS A 10 1.97 -2.11 2.06
C CYS A 10 2.92 -2.15 3.26
N LEU A 11 2.98 -1.08 4.05
CA LEU A 11 3.80 -0.99 5.25
C LEU A 11 3.41 -2.05 6.28
N ALA A 12 2.12 -2.29 6.48
CA ALA A 12 1.63 -3.34 7.37
C ALA A 12 2.06 -4.74 6.91
N GLN A 13 2.09 -5.01 5.60
CA GLN A 13 2.51 -6.31 5.05
C GLN A 13 4.02 -6.56 5.18
N VAL A 14 4.84 -5.51 5.19
CA VAL A 14 6.30 -5.65 5.29
C VAL A 14 6.85 -5.45 6.70
N ALA A 15 5.98 -5.08 7.65
CA ALA A 15 6.35 -4.87 9.04
C ALA A 15 6.86 -6.17 9.68
N HIS A 16 7.96 -6.06 10.42
CA HIS A 16 8.55 -7.19 11.14
C HIS A 16 7.92 -7.41 12.52
N GLY A 17 7.42 -6.35 13.15
CA GLY A 17 6.83 -6.39 14.50
C GLY A 17 5.33 -6.11 14.49
N ALA A 18 4.63 -6.65 15.49
CA ALA A 18 3.19 -6.43 15.65
C ALA A 18 2.86 -4.94 15.83
N ARG A 19 3.62 -4.21 16.66
CA ARG A 19 3.39 -2.78 16.90
C ARG A 19 3.35 -1.96 15.60
N ASP A 20 4.35 -2.13 14.75
CA ASP A 20 4.46 -1.33 13.51
C ASP A 20 3.42 -1.76 12.47
N ARG A 21 3.07 -3.06 12.44
CA ARG A 21 1.97 -3.58 11.61
C ARG A 21 0.62 -3.02 12.04
N ASP A 22 0.36 -3.01 13.34
CA ASP A 22 -0.92 -2.60 13.91
C ASP A 22 -1.11 -1.08 13.75
N ASP A 23 -0.05 -0.28 13.92
CA ASP A 23 -0.06 1.16 13.64
C ASP A 23 -0.34 1.45 12.16
N ALA A 24 0.34 0.76 11.24
CA ALA A 24 0.09 0.90 9.81
C ALA A 24 -1.34 0.47 9.41
N ASN A 25 -1.88 -0.58 10.05
CA ASN A 25 -3.28 -0.98 9.87
C ASN A 25 -4.25 0.06 10.43
N ALA A 26 -3.97 0.68 11.57
CA ALA A 26 -4.80 1.75 12.12
C ALA A 26 -4.85 2.96 11.18
N ALA A 27 -3.71 3.35 10.58
CA ALA A 27 -3.65 4.37 9.55
C ALA A 27 -4.47 3.98 8.30
N ALA A 28 -4.36 2.73 7.84
CA ALA A 28 -5.16 2.23 6.72
C ALA A 28 -6.67 2.32 7.03
N SER A 29 -7.11 1.92 8.22
CA SER A 29 -8.51 2.03 8.64
C SER A 29 -9.00 3.47 8.62
N ALA A 30 -8.19 4.45 9.07
CA ALA A 30 -8.56 5.85 8.99
C ALA A 30 -8.75 6.33 7.52
N TYR A 31 -7.85 5.95 6.61
CA TYR A 31 -8.02 6.29 5.19
C TYR A 31 -9.18 5.58 4.51
N LEU A 32 -9.57 4.40 5.02
CA LEU A 32 -10.74 3.67 4.55
C LEU A 32 -12.03 4.37 4.98
N GLU A 33 -12.13 4.78 6.24
CA GLU A 33 -13.29 5.48 6.82
C GLU A 33 -13.67 6.75 6.04
N PHE A 34 -12.68 7.55 5.64
CA PHE A 34 -12.92 8.77 4.86
C PHE A 34 -13.03 8.54 3.34
N GLY A 35 -12.84 7.30 2.89
CA GLY A 35 -13.05 6.92 1.50
C GLY A 35 -14.53 6.68 1.22
N HIS A 36 -14.92 6.87 -0.03
CA HIS A 36 -16.32 6.68 -0.47
C HIS A 36 -16.39 5.57 -1.53
N GLN A 37 -15.37 4.73 -1.57
CA GLN A 37 -15.24 3.69 -2.57
C GLN A 37 -15.81 2.37 -2.02
N PRO A 38 -16.31 1.49 -2.88
CA PRO A 38 -16.74 0.16 -2.47
C PRO A 38 -15.54 -0.69 -2.04
N ILE A 39 -15.77 -1.74 -1.24
CA ILE A 39 -14.68 -2.54 -0.64
C ILE A 39 -13.76 -3.18 -1.70
N GLU A 40 -14.31 -3.52 -2.86
CA GLU A 40 -13.62 -4.11 -4.00
C GLU A 40 -12.52 -3.18 -4.56
N ALA A 41 -12.69 -1.86 -4.42
CA ALA A 41 -11.66 -0.88 -4.76
C ALA A 41 -10.40 -1.07 -3.90
N TYR A 42 -10.60 -1.36 -2.61
CA TYR A 42 -9.52 -1.59 -1.66
C TYR A 42 -8.89 -2.96 -1.85
N ASP A 43 -9.65 -3.98 -2.25
CA ASP A 43 -9.10 -5.28 -2.63
C ASP A 43 -8.17 -5.18 -3.87
N ALA A 44 -8.55 -4.36 -4.86
CA ALA A 44 -7.69 -4.07 -6.01
C ALA A 44 -6.39 -3.36 -5.58
N LEU A 45 -6.47 -2.38 -4.68
CA LEU A 45 -5.29 -1.70 -4.13
C LEU A 45 -4.40 -2.65 -3.31
N ARG A 46 -4.99 -3.53 -2.50
CA ARG A 46 -4.27 -4.55 -1.72
C ARG A 46 -3.53 -5.53 -2.62
N THR A 47 -4.19 -5.97 -3.70
CA THR A 47 -3.59 -6.84 -4.71
C THR A 47 -2.37 -6.18 -5.35
N LEU A 48 -2.48 -4.90 -5.72
CA LEU A 48 -1.36 -4.12 -6.23
C LEU A 48 -0.23 -4.02 -5.19
N ALA A 49 -0.54 -3.71 -3.93
CA ALA A 49 0.45 -3.61 -2.86
C ALA A 49 1.21 -4.93 -2.66
N GLN A 50 0.51 -6.07 -2.64
CA GLN A 50 1.13 -7.39 -2.50
C GLN A 50 2.15 -7.69 -3.61
N ARG A 51 1.89 -7.24 -4.85
CA ARG A 51 2.85 -7.39 -5.95
C ARG A 51 4.15 -6.62 -5.68
N TYR A 52 4.07 -5.45 -5.07
CA TYR A 52 5.26 -4.67 -4.69
C TYR A 52 6.01 -5.30 -3.52
N VAL A 53 5.29 -5.76 -2.49
CA VAL A 53 5.87 -6.48 -1.33
C VAL A 53 6.71 -7.68 -1.76
N ASN A 54 6.23 -8.43 -2.76
CA ASN A 54 6.88 -9.64 -3.27
C ASN A 54 8.08 -9.37 -4.21
N ARG A 55 8.39 -8.12 -4.55
CA ARG A 55 9.55 -7.80 -5.37
C ARG A 55 10.84 -8.12 -4.61
N LYS A 56 11.87 -8.57 -5.33
CA LYS A 56 13.22 -8.77 -4.80
C LYS A 56 14.04 -7.51 -5.07
N TYR A 57 14.53 -6.90 -4.00
CA TYR A 57 15.36 -5.70 -4.06
C TYR A 57 16.74 -6.06 -3.53
N SER A 58 17.77 -5.40 -4.06
CA SER A 58 19.15 -5.55 -3.66
C SER A 58 19.85 -4.21 -3.72
N GLY A 59 20.93 -4.06 -2.96
CA GLY A 59 21.75 -2.85 -2.96
C GLY A 59 23.17 -3.16 -2.52
N SER A 60 23.95 -2.12 -2.25
CA SER A 60 25.33 -2.24 -1.76
C SER A 60 25.43 -2.84 -0.35
N ILE A 61 24.32 -2.95 0.38
CA ILE A 61 24.24 -3.59 1.70
C ILE A 61 23.21 -4.72 1.70
N PRO A 62 23.39 -5.77 2.53
CA PRO A 62 22.39 -6.81 2.70
C PRO A 62 21.17 -6.27 3.44
N ALA A 63 20.04 -6.13 2.74
CA ALA A 63 18.75 -5.77 3.30
C ALA A 63 17.61 -6.25 2.40
N SER A 64 16.41 -6.37 2.95
CA SER A 64 15.20 -6.70 2.16
C SER A 64 14.57 -5.49 1.46
N PHE A 65 14.99 -4.26 1.82
CA PHE A 65 14.50 -2.99 1.29
C PHE A 65 12.96 -2.86 1.30
N ASN A 66 12.34 -3.43 2.32
CA ASN A 66 10.89 -3.54 2.46
C ASN A 66 10.16 -2.19 2.38
N THR A 67 10.66 -1.18 3.09
CA THR A 67 10.13 0.19 3.03
C THR A 67 10.24 0.78 1.62
N MET A 68 11.35 0.52 0.91
CA MET A 68 11.58 1.02 -0.44
C MET A 68 10.52 0.49 -1.42
N LYS A 69 10.13 -0.78 -1.31
CA LYS A 69 9.06 -1.36 -2.12
C LYS A 69 7.74 -0.59 -1.96
N CYS A 70 7.42 -0.16 -0.75
CA CYS A 70 6.20 0.61 -0.48
C CYS A 70 6.30 2.07 -0.94
N ILE A 71 7.49 2.67 -0.89
CA ILE A 71 7.75 3.99 -1.47
C ILE A 71 7.61 3.94 -3.00
N ASP A 72 8.15 2.90 -3.64
CA ASP A 72 8.06 2.71 -5.09
C ASP A 72 6.62 2.43 -5.52
N LEU A 73 5.84 1.68 -4.71
CA LEU A 73 4.40 1.52 -4.91
C LEU A 73 3.71 2.88 -4.90
N PHE A 74 3.99 3.71 -3.89
CA PHE A 74 3.32 4.99 -3.69
C PHE A 74 3.54 5.97 -4.87
N HIS A 75 4.72 5.90 -5.50
CA HIS A 75 5.07 6.73 -6.65
C HIS A 75 4.87 6.02 -8.01
N SER A 76 4.26 4.83 -8.02
CA SER A 76 4.10 4.08 -9.26
C SER A 76 2.98 4.60 -10.14
N GLN A 77 3.22 4.62 -11.45
CA GLN A 77 2.18 4.88 -12.44
C GLN A 77 1.02 3.87 -12.34
N GLU A 78 1.30 2.63 -11.93
CA GLU A 78 0.29 1.60 -11.69
C GLU A 78 -0.69 2.02 -10.59
N LEU A 79 -0.18 2.52 -9.46
CA LEU A 79 -1.02 3.01 -8.36
C LEU A 79 -1.77 4.28 -8.75
N ASP A 80 -1.12 5.21 -9.45
CA ASP A 80 -1.76 6.44 -9.91
C ASP A 80 -2.95 6.12 -10.82
N THR A 81 -2.73 5.28 -11.82
CA THR A 81 -3.76 4.87 -12.78
C THR A 81 -4.92 4.14 -12.10
N LEU A 82 -4.60 3.24 -11.16
CA LEU A 82 -5.61 2.50 -10.41
C LEU A 82 -6.42 3.43 -9.50
N ALA A 83 -5.75 4.29 -8.73
CA ALA A 83 -6.40 5.21 -7.81
C ALA A 83 -7.31 6.20 -8.56
N ASP A 84 -6.87 6.73 -9.70
CA ASP A 84 -7.67 7.64 -10.53
C ASP A 84 -8.93 6.97 -11.08
N ARG A 85 -8.80 5.73 -11.56
CA ARG A 85 -9.94 4.94 -12.04
C ARG A 85 -10.94 4.68 -10.92
N LEU A 86 -10.46 4.26 -9.75
CA LEU A 86 -11.29 3.97 -8.58
C LEU A 86 -11.91 5.23 -7.96
N ALA A 87 -11.25 6.38 -8.08
CA ALA A 87 -11.79 7.67 -7.63
C ALA A 87 -13.00 8.11 -8.46
N LYS A 88 -13.03 7.76 -9.76
CA LYS A 88 -14.11 8.08 -10.70
C LYS A 88 -15.29 7.09 -10.65
N ALA A 89 -15.03 5.86 -10.20
CA ALA A 89 -16.05 4.80 -10.09
C ALA A 89 -16.89 4.90 -8.79
N ARG A 90 -17.10 6.13 -8.29
CA ARG A 90 -17.91 6.41 -7.10
C ARG A 90 -19.40 6.35 -7.40
#